data_AF-A0A3P7L4C6-F1
#
_entry.id   AF-A0A3P7L4C6-F1
#
_cell.length_a   1.000
_cell.length_b   1.000
_cell.length_c   1.000
_cell.angle_alpha   90.00
_cell.angle_beta   90.00
_cell.angle_gamma   90.00
#
_symmetry.space_group_name_H-M   'P 1'
#
loop_
_entity.id
_entity.type
_entity.pdbx_description
1 polymer ?
#
loop_
_entity_poly.entity_id
_entity_poly.type
_entity_poly.pdbx_seq_one_letter_code
_entity_poly.pdbx_strand_id
1 'polypeptide(L)'
;YIPVSKTPKPPVTRRPRTPTPEPREDYKCLFVADMYNFKNDSKAYDNETAFIAEVGLSFFVSNKIDATAGVWAYGHTNFSDVPELNEMKTTYHAFLENLEKLDYTNISNPLNTTQ
;
A
#
# COMPACT_ATOMS: atom_id res chain seq x y z
N TYR A 1 69.06 9.54 -38.74
CA TYR A 1 67.78 9.12 -38.13
C TYR A 1 67.59 9.91 -36.84
N ILE A 2 66.53 10.72 -36.74
CA ILE A 2 66.18 11.48 -35.52
C ILE A 2 65.04 10.75 -34.81
N PRO A 3 65.15 10.41 -33.52
CA PRO A 3 64.06 9.72 -32.81
C PRO A 3 62.96 10.70 -32.44
N VAL A 4 61.72 10.38 -32.81
CA VAL A 4 60.53 11.14 -32.44
C VAL A 4 60.16 10.80 -30.99
N SER A 5 60.16 11.83 -30.13
CA SER A 5 59.71 11.74 -28.73
C SER A 5 58.18 11.54 -28.67
N LYS A 6 57.73 10.50 -27.95
CA LYS A 6 56.31 10.25 -27.70
C LYS A 6 55.90 10.93 -26.39
N THR A 7 55.10 12.00 -26.47
CA THR A 7 54.52 12.64 -25.29
C THR A 7 53.45 11.75 -24.63
N PRO A 8 53.40 11.66 -23.28
CA PRO A 8 52.37 10.88 -22.58
C PRO A 8 50.99 11.50 -22.74
N LYS A 9 49.96 10.67 -22.98
CA LYS A 9 48.55 11.09 -22.99
C LYS A 9 48.10 11.47 -21.58
N PRO A 10 47.32 12.55 -21.39
CA PRO A 10 46.83 12.93 -20.08
C PRO A 10 45.88 11.87 -19.49
N PRO A 11 45.85 11.68 -18.15
CA PRO A 11 44.96 10.73 -17.50
C PRO A 11 43.50 11.14 -17.66
N VAL A 12 42.67 10.24 -18.17
CA VAL A 12 41.22 10.47 -18.28
C VAL A 12 40.59 10.21 -16.91
N THR A 13 40.22 11.27 -16.19
CA THR A 13 39.47 11.16 -14.93
C THR A 13 38.02 10.78 -15.26
N ARG A 14 37.60 9.57 -14.86
CA ARG A 14 36.25 9.05 -15.11
C ARG A 14 35.29 9.72 -14.11
N ARG A 15 34.25 10.44 -14.59
CA ARG A 15 33.22 11.03 -13.71
C ARG A 15 32.55 9.93 -12.87
N PRO A 16 32.25 10.18 -11.58
CA PRO A 16 31.40 9.31 -10.79
C PRO A 16 30.05 9.14 -11.49
N ARG A 17 29.64 7.89 -11.74
CA ARG A 17 28.27 7.59 -12.18
C ARG A 17 27.43 7.39 -10.94
N THR A 18 26.35 8.14 -10.82
CA THR A 18 25.28 7.87 -9.86
C THR A 18 24.64 6.53 -10.20
N PRO A 19 24.38 5.64 -9.22
CA PRO A 19 23.62 4.41 -9.47
C PRO A 19 22.22 4.76 -9.98
N THR A 20 21.77 4.09 -11.04
CA THR A 20 20.36 4.15 -11.45
C THR A 20 19.52 3.41 -10.40
N PRO A 21 18.45 4.01 -9.86
CA PRO A 21 17.53 3.30 -8.96
C PRO A 21 16.97 2.05 -9.64
N GLU A 22 16.79 0.98 -8.89
CA GLU A 22 16.05 -0.18 -9.41
C GLU A 22 14.60 0.24 -9.73
N PRO A 23 14.02 -0.28 -10.84
CA PRO A 23 12.61 -0.05 -11.12
C PRO A 23 11.74 -0.56 -9.98
N ARG A 24 10.73 0.22 -9.61
CA ARG A 24 9.71 -0.21 -8.65
C ARG A 24 8.66 -1.04 -9.38
N GLU A 25 8.11 -2.01 -8.68
CA GLU A 25 7.00 -2.83 -9.17
C GLU A 25 5.66 -2.24 -8.74
N ASP A 26 4.67 -2.24 -9.63
CA ASP A 26 3.32 -1.76 -9.30
C ASP A 26 2.52 -2.84 -8.56
N TYR A 27 2.17 -2.61 -7.30
CA TYR A 27 1.37 -3.54 -6.51
C TYR A 27 0.03 -2.94 -6.09
N LYS A 28 -1.03 -3.74 -6.22
CA LYS A 28 -2.39 -3.38 -5.83
C LYS A 28 -2.90 -4.37 -4.78
N CYS A 29 -3.30 -3.87 -3.60
CA CYS A 29 -3.79 -4.69 -2.50
C CYS A 29 -5.19 -4.26 -2.06
N LEU A 30 -6.14 -5.20 -2.04
CA LEU A 30 -7.43 -4.99 -1.38
C LEU A 30 -7.37 -5.63 0.01
N PHE A 31 -7.46 -4.80 1.05
CA PHE A 31 -7.64 -5.26 2.42
C PHE A 31 -9.12 -5.57 2.63
N VAL A 32 -9.42 -6.81 3.04
CA VAL A 32 -10.78 -7.29 3.27
C VAL A 32 -10.95 -7.61 4.74
N ALA A 33 -11.90 -6.93 5.39
CA ALA A 33 -12.18 -7.09 6.82
C ALA A 33 -13.52 -7.84 7.04
N ASP A 34 -13.49 -8.91 7.82
CA ASP A 34 -14.69 -9.61 8.31
C ASP A 34 -15.14 -8.98 9.63
N MET A 35 -16.20 -8.18 9.57
CA MET A 35 -16.78 -7.54 10.75
C MET A 35 -18.03 -8.27 11.25
N TYR A 36 -18.42 -9.39 10.64
CA TYR A 36 -19.66 -10.08 10.97
C TYR A 36 -19.59 -10.70 12.37
N ASN A 37 -18.46 -11.33 12.69
CA ASN A 37 -18.27 -12.03 13.96
C ASN A 37 -18.11 -11.10 15.16
N PHE A 38 -17.73 -9.85 14.94
CA PHE A 38 -17.58 -8.85 16.00
C PHE A 38 -18.91 -8.29 16.51
N LYS A 39 -20.01 -8.47 15.76
CA LYS A 39 -21.33 -7.94 16.14
C LYS A 39 -21.22 -6.45 16.49
N ASN A 40 -21.58 -6.08 17.72
CA ASN A 40 -21.53 -4.72 18.26
C ASN A 40 -20.32 -4.45 19.17
N ASP A 41 -19.29 -5.30 19.14
CA ASP A 41 -18.05 -5.09 19.90
C ASP A 41 -17.17 -4.03 19.20
N SER A 42 -17.45 -2.75 19.46
CA SER A 42 -16.72 -1.63 18.85
C SER A 42 -15.20 -1.71 19.06
N LYS A 43 -14.74 -2.28 20.18
CA LYS A 43 -13.31 -2.44 20.44
C LYS A 43 -12.66 -3.41 19.46
N ALA A 44 -13.39 -4.42 19.00
CA ALA A 44 -12.89 -5.30 17.95
C ALA A 44 -12.69 -4.56 16.61
N TYR A 45 -13.56 -3.59 16.28
CA TYR A 45 -13.42 -2.72 15.10
C TYR A 45 -12.19 -1.81 15.24
N ASP A 46 -12.00 -1.19 16.41
CA ASP A 46 -10.82 -0.37 16.68
C ASP A 46 -9.53 -1.19 16.51
N ASN A 47 -9.50 -2.42 17.05
CA ASN A 47 -8.34 -3.29 16.96
C ASN A 47 -8.05 -3.74 15.51
N GLU A 48 -9.10 -4.10 14.74
CA GLU A 48 -8.96 -4.50 13.34
C GLU A 48 -8.50 -3.32 12.47
N THR A 49 -9.05 -2.12 12.71
CA THR A 49 -8.64 -0.88 12.05
C THR A 49 -7.17 -0.58 12.33
N ALA A 50 -6.73 -0.68 13.58
CA ALA A 50 -5.33 -0.49 13.96
C ALA A 50 -4.41 -1.53 13.30
N PHE A 51 -4.83 -2.80 13.28
CA PHE A 51 -4.09 -3.88 12.64
C PHE A 51 -3.92 -3.64 11.12
N ILE A 52 -5.00 -3.32 10.41
CA ILE A 52 -4.95 -3.03 8.98
C ILE A 52 -4.11 -1.78 8.69
N ALA A 53 -4.17 -0.75 9.56
CA ALA A 53 -3.32 0.44 9.45
C ALA A 53 -1.83 0.09 9.55
N GLU A 54 -1.42 -0.75 10.50
CA GLU A 54 -0.02 -1.17 10.68
C GLU A 54 0.49 -1.99 9.49
N VAL A 55 -0.31 -2.94 8.99
CA VAL A 55 0.03 -3.72 7.80
C VAL A 55 0.07 -2.83 6.56
N GLY A 56 -0.91 -1.93 6.42
CA GLY A 56 -1.00 -0.96 5.33
C GLY A 56 0.22 -0.02 5.29
N LEU A 57 0.67 0.48 6.44
CA LEU A 57 1.86 1.31 6.52
C LEU A 57 3.08 0.57 5.97
N SER A 58 3.27 -0.70 6.37
CA SER A 58 4.38 -1.55 5.89
C SER A 58 4.34 -1.76 4.37
N PHE A 59 3.14 -1.84 3.79
CA PHE A 59 2.95 -1.91 2.34
C PHE A 59 3.35 -0.59 1.65
N PHE A 60 2.86 0.56 2.13
CA PHE A 60 3.11 1.86 1.49
C PHE A 60 4.55 2.38 1.65
N VAL A 61 5.27 2.03 2.72
CA VAL A 61 6.65 2.49 2.95
C VAL A 61 7.72 1.64 2.25
N SER A 62 7.31 0.53 1.60
CA SER A 62 8.23 -0.32 0.86
C SER A 62 8.86 0.44 -0.30
N ASN A 63 10.19 0.49 -0.34
CA ASN A 63 10.95 1.18 -1.40
C ASN A 63 11.02 0.40 -2.72
N LYS A 64 10.49 -0.83 -2.73
CA LYS A 64 10.52 -1.74 -3.90
C LYS A 64 9.28 -1.63 -4.78
N ILE A 65 8.22 -1.01 -4.28
CA ILE A 65 6.92 -1.02 -4.94
C ILE A 65 6.34 0.38 -5.05
N ASP A 66 5.52 0.57 -6.08
CA ASP A 66 4.57 1.67 -6.14
C ASP A 66 3.22 1.12 -5.67
N ALA A 67 2.88 1.45 -4.42
CA ALA A 67 1.79 0.87 -3.68
C ALA A 67 0.44 1.54 -4.00
N THR A 68 -0.58 0.71 -4.27
CA THR A 68 -1.98 1.12 -4.33
C THR A 68 -2.82 0.20 -3.46
N ALA A 69 -3.61 0.74 -2.53
CA ALA A 69 -4.41 -0.06 -1.62
C ALA A 69 -5.85 0.42 -1.50
N GLY A 70 -6.78 -0.53 -1.33
CA GLY A 70 -8.17 -0.26 -0.98
C GLY A 70 -8.58 -1.02 0.28
N VAL A 71 -9.68 -0.60 0.89
CA VAL A 71 -10.31 -1.31 2.01
C VAL A 71 -11.72 -1.67 1.58
N TRP A 72 -12.11 -2.89 1.87
CA TRP A 72 -13.49 -3.33 1.79
C TRP A 72 -13.81 -4.16 3.03
N ALA A 73 -15.04 -4.06 3.51
CA ALA A 73 -15.47 -4.77 4.69
C ALA A 73 -16.89 -5.28 4.51
N TYR A 74 -17.19 -6.38 5.17
CA TYR A 74 -18.53 -6.95 5.25
C TYR A 74 -18.87 -7.25 6.71
N GLY A 75 -20.13 -7.60 6.99
CA GLY A 75 -20.62 -7.76 8.35
C GLY A 75 -21.44 -6.55 8.79
N HIS A 76 -21.31 -6.14 10.04
CA HIS A 76 -22.07 -5.03 10.60
C HIS A 76 -21.39 -3.67 10.35
N THR A 77 -21.37 -3.25 9.09
CA THR A 77 -20.69 -2.03 8.63
C THR A 77 -21.46 -1.33 7.51
N ASN A 78 -21.09 -0.10 7.15
CA ASN A 78 -21.75 0.72 6.12
C ASN A 78 -21.08 0.63 4.73
N PHE A 79 -20.08 -0.23 4.57
CA PHE A 79 -19.46 -0.48 3.27
C PHE A 79 -20.49 -1.07 2.30
N SER A 80 -20.28 -0.80 1.00
CA SER A 80 -21.04 -1.41 -0.08
C SER A 80 -20.90 -2.94 -0.07
N ASP A 81 -21.94 -3.65 -0.51
CA ASP A 81 -21.92 -5.12 -0.66
C ASP A 81 -20.88 -5.61 -1.68
N VAL A 82 -20.34 -4.71 -2.51
CA VAL A 82 -19.28 -5.01 -3.49
C VAL A 82 -18.05 -4.11 -3.27
N PRO A 83 -16.84 -4.63 -3.51
CA PRO A 83 -15.62 -3.84 -3.35
C PRO A 83 -15.46 -2.79 -4.46
N GLU A 84 -15.16 -1.55 -4.08
CA GLU A 84 -14.95 -0.42 -4.99
C GLU A 84 -13.49 -0.34 -5.47
N LEU A 85 -13.10 -1.26 -6.35
CA LEU A 85 -11.72 -1.38 -6.84
C LEU A 85 -11.20 -0.15 -7.62
N ASN A 86 -12.11 0.70 -8.12
CA ASN A 86 -11.75 1.91 -8.84
C ASN A 86 -11.32 3.05 -7.90
N GLU A 87 -11.57 2.92 -6.59
CA GLU A 87 -11.34 3.98 -5.60
C GLU A 87 -10.10 3.75 -4.71
N MET A 88 -9.26 2.77 -5.07
CA MET A 88 -8.03 2.47 -4.36
C MET A 88 -7.09 3.69 -4.30
N LYS A 89 -6.33 3.78 -3.22
CA LYS A 89 -5.52 4.94 -2.86
C LYS A 89 -4.04 4.66 -3.10
N THR A 90 -3.34 5.65 -3.63
CA THR A 90 -1.90 5.60 -3.90
C THR A 90 -1.06 6.16 -2.75
N THR A 91 -1.71 6.68 -1.70
CA THR A 91 -1.03 7.19 -0.50
C THR A 91 -1.61 6.56 0.74
N TYR A 92 -0.74 6.35 1.74
CA TYR A 92 -1.15 5.81 3.04
C TYR A 92 -2.18 6.70 3.75
N HIS A 93 -2.03 8.02 3.66
CA HIS A 93 -2.98 8.96 4.27
C HIS A 93 -4.40 8.84 3.70
N ALA A 94 -4.54 8.82 2.38
CA ALA A 94 -5.85 8.65 1.75
C ALA A 94 -6.42 7.24 1.99
N PHE A 95 -5.55 6.23 2.12
CA PHE A 95 -5.95 4.89 2.54
C PHE A 95 -6.54 4.90 3.97
N LEU A 96 -5.91 5.61 4.91
CA LEU A 96 -6.41 5.75 6.28
C LEU A 96 -7.78 6.42 6.34
N GLU A 97 -8.04 7.48 5.55
CA GLU A 97 -9.37 8.11 5.47
C GLU A 97 -10.48 7.13 5.07
N ASN A 98 -10.14 6.12 4.25
CA ASN A 98 -11.08 5.06 3.89
C ASN A 98 -11.17 3.99 4.99
N LEU A 99 -10.05 3.66 5.64
CA LEU A 99 -10.01 2.69 6.72
C LEU A 99 -10.76 3.17 7.97
N GLU A 100 -10.76 4.47 8.27
CA GLU A 100 -11.53 5.06 9.39
C GLU A 100 -13.04 4.86 9.26
N LYS A 101 -13.55 4.48 8.08
CA LYS A 101 -14.95 4.12 7.89
C LYS A 101 -15.28 2.73 8.43
N LEU A 102 -14.27 1.94 8.82
CA LEU A 102 -14.40 0.60 9.38
C LEU A 102 -14.92 0.64 10.82
N ASP A 103 -16.19 1.03 10.95
CA ASP A 103 -16.88 1.16 12.23
C ASP A 103 -18.14 0.29 12.26
N TYR A 104 -18.60 -0.01 13.47
CA TYR A 104 -19.83 -0.74 13.69
C TYR A 104 -21.03 0.07 13.22
N THR A 105 -21.84 -0.55 12.37
CA THR A 105 -23.15 -0.02 11.98
C THR A 105 -24.23 -1.02 12.33
N ASN A 106 -25.26 -0.55 13.06
CA ASN A 106 -26.42 -1.37 13.40
C ASN A 106 -27.34 -1.54 12.18
N ILE A 107 -27.02 -2.50 11.32
CA ILE A 107 -27.81 -2.91 10.16
C ILE A 107 -28.55 -4.23 10.42
N SER A 108 -29.76 -4.36 9.88
CA SER A 108 -30.62 -5.52 10.12
C SER A 108 -30.21 -6.78 9.35
N ASN A 109 -29.55 -6.61 8.20
CA ASN A 109 -29.11 -7.71 7.35
C ASN A 109 -27.62 -7.55 6.99
N PRO A 110 -26.71 -7.77 7.96
CA PRO A 110 -25.28 -7.70 7.71
C PRO A 110 -24.83 -8.80 6.73
N LEU A 111 -23.97 -8.41 5.79
CA LEU A 111 -23.37 -9.33 4.82
C LEU A 111 -22.53 -10.40 5.55
N ASN A 112 -22.65 -11.66 5.14
CA ASN A 112 -21.91 -12.78 5.71
C ASN A 112 -21.47 -13.75 4.61
N THR A 113 -20.70 -14.78 4.97
CA THR A 113 -20.11 -15.74 4.02
C THR A 113 -20.91 -17.02 3.84
N THR A 114 -22.09 -17.12 4.45
CA THR A 114 -22.97 -18.28 4.32
C THR A 114 -23.75 -18.18 3.01
N GLN A 115 -23.59 -19.18 2.16
CA GLN A 115 -24.36 -19.36 0.91
C GLN A 115 -25.54 -20.30 1.12
#